data_AF-A0A1G8V4P9-F1
#
_entry.id   AF-A0A1G8V4P9-F1
#
_cell.length_a   1.000
_cell.length_b   1.000
_cell.length_c   1.000
_cell.angle_alpha   90.00
_cell.angle_beta   90.00
_cell.angle_gamma   90.00
#
_symmetry.space_group_name_H-M   'P 1'
#
loop_
_entity.id
_entity.type
_entity.pdbx_description
1 polymer ?
#
loop_
_entity_poly.entity_id
_entity_poly.type
_entity_poly.pdbx_seq_one_letter_code
_entity_poly.pdbx_strand_id
1 'polypeptide(L)'
;MTAYRRVSAVAVAALLISGVTAPAALAATPDRAPAASVVAPSPNTALVGAGLTLDLDALLDLEAHGLVAVGIGGAVAVDGEVSLKVGRGSVLTHKNKQIVGGKVLLQGGVELRKGAKKVRVTNLAVDIRTGAITAKVGAKANVRLGAVVKADEVHAELHEGTSKATLSLATDGIALNAAAFADLGTQLGTCIEIDTDTVIDAALDVDLDLAVGAVVDVDLVAALGLDVALDLDLDLGLDLDAILDLDADVDLGLNLGIL
;
A
#
# COMPACT_ATOMS: atom_id res chain seq x y z
N MET A 1 10.78 17.64 17.92
CA MET A 1 10.14 17.02 19.09
C MET A 1 8.79 16.52 18.65
N THR A 2 8.71 15.24 18.30
CA THR A 2 7.56 14.62 17.63
C THR A 2 6.58 14.13 18.70
N ALA A 3 5.36 14.68 18.71
CA ALA A 3 4.32 14.29 19.66
C ALA A 3 3.41 13.22 19.03
N TYR A 4 3.47 12.01 19.58
CA TYR A 4 2.59 10.89 19.28
C TYR A 4 1.24 11.07 19.99
N ARG A 5 0.11 10.82 19.31
CA ARG A 5 -1.17 10.54 19.99
C ARG A 5 -2.00 9.48 19.26
N ARG A 6 -2.37 8.44 20.03
CA ARG A 6 -3.42 7.46 19.73
C ARG A 6 -4.75 7.99 20.26
N VAL A 7 -5.87 7.86 19.53
CA VAL A 7 -7.20 8.14 20.08
C VAL A 7 -8.23 7.07 19.67
N SER A 8 -8.98 6.62 20.67
CA SER A 8 -10.08 5.65 20.61
C SER A 8 -11.44 6.34 20.49
N ALA A 9 -12.39 5.67 19.82
CA ALA A 9 -13.68 6.19 19.38
C ALA A 9 -14.75 6.32 20.49
N VAL A 10 -15.51 7.43 20.47
CA VAL A 10 -16.84 7.54 21.10
C VAL A 10 -17.80 8.33 20.19
N ALA A 11 -19.08 7.99 20.27
CA ALA A 11 -20.10 8.03 19.23
C ALA A 11 -20.87 9.34 19.02
N VAL A 12 -21.43 9.42 17.81
CA VAL A 12 -22.26 10.45 17.19
C VAL A 12 -23.66 10.57 17.82
N ALA A 13 -24.20 11.79 17.86
CA ALA A 13 -25.64 12.05 17.91
C ALA A 13 -26.03 13.15 16.90
N ALA A 14 -27.02 12.85 16.07
CA ALA A 14 -27.55 13.68 14.99
C ALA A 14 -28.53 14.75 15.48
N LEU A 15 -28.64 15.87 14.74
CA LEU A 15 -29.76 16.81 14.87
C LEU A 15 -30.28 17.29 13.50
N LEU A 16 -31.59 17.09 13.30
CA LEU A 16 -32.41 17.58 12.19
C LEU A 16 -32.90 19.00 12.51
N ILE A 17 -32.79 19.97 11.58
CA ILE A 17 -33.62 21.18 11.60
C ILE A 17 -34.09 21.56 10.18
N SER A 18 -35.32 22.06 10.18
CA SER A 18 -36.35 22.23 9.16
C SER A 18 -36.24 23.47 8.26
N GLY A 19 -37.02 23.44 7.18
CA GLY A 19 -37.02 24.42 6.09
C GLY A 19 -37.64 25.79 6.36
N VAL A 20 -37.37 26.69 5.41
CA VAL A 20 -38.10 27.94 5.18
C VAL A 20 -38.18 28.16 3.66
N THR A 21 -39.39 28.38 3.15
CA THR A 21 -39.69 28.70 1.75
C THR A 21 -39.68 30.21 1.52
N ALA A 22 -39.13 30.65 0.37
CA ALA A 22 -39.36 31.99 -0.19
C ALA A 22 -39.37 31.92 -1.75
N PRO A 23 -39.99 32.91 -2.44
CA PRO A 23 -40.67 32.69 -3.72
C PRO A 23 -39.82 32.95 -4.97
N ALA A 24 -40.35 32.46 -6.10
CA ALA A 24 -39.78 32.47 -7.44
C ALA A 24 -39.46 33.88 -7.97
N ALA A 25 -38.18 34.08 -8.31
CA ALA A 25 -37.74 35.12 -9.23
C ALA A 25 -37.28 34.44 -10.54
N LEU A 26 -37.92 34.85 -11.64
CA LEU A 26 -37.62 34.46 -13.00
C LEU A 26 -36.21 34.99 -13.36
N ALA A 27 -35.19 34.13 -13.30
CA ALA A 27 -33.86 34.43 -13.79
C ALA A 27 -33.54 33.45 -14.93
N ALA A 28 -33.13 34.00 -16.06
CA ALA A 28 -32.68 33.26 -17.23
C ALA A 28 -31.66 32.19 -16.81
N THR A 29 -31.88 30.95 -17.22
CA THR A 29 -30.92 29.85 -17.04
C THR A 29 -29.74 30.09 -17.98
N PRO A 30 -28.54 30.47 -17.49
CA PRO A 30 -27.34 30.14 -18.24
C PRO A 30 -27.26 28.62 -18.27
N ASP A 31 -27.11 28.11 -19.49
CA ASP A 31 -26.89 26.72 -19.86
C ASP A 31 -25.91 26.07 -18.86
N ARG A 32 -26.46 25.34 -17.88
CA ARG A 32 -25.65 24.62 -16.89
C ARG A 32 -25.04 23.45 -17.65
N ALA A 33 -23.77 23.63 -18.05
CA ALA A 33 -22.92 22.56 -18.52
C ALA A 33 -23.20 21.30 -17.69
N PRO A 34 -23.36 20.12 -18.32
CA PRO A 34 -23.75 18.91 -17.61
C PRO A 34 -22.82 18.75 -16.42
N ALA A 35 -23.40 18.72 -15.21
CA ALA A 35 -22.64 18.48 -14.00
C ALA A 35 -21.79 17.24 -14.26
N ALA A 36 -20.47 17.42 -14.29
CA ALA A 36 -19.54 16.32 -14.42
C ALA A 36 -19.97 15.32 -13.35
N SER A 37 -20.33 14.10 -13.78
CA SER A 37 -20.69 13.04 -12.87
C SER A 37 -19.51 12.86 -11.94
N VAL A 38 -19.61 13.37 -10.71
CA VAL A 38 -18.60 13.22 -9.68
C VAL A 38 -18.61 11.74 -9.35
N VAL A 39 -17.73 10.99 -10.00
CA VAL A 39 -17.50 9.58 -9.68
C VAL A 39 -16.90 9.59 -8.29
N ALA A 40 -17.68 9.14 -7.30
CA ALA A 40 -17.18 8.97 -5.95
C ALA A 40 -15.96 8.03 -5.99
N PRO A 41 -14.87 8.34 -5.27
CA PRO A 41 -13.73 7.46 -5.17
C PRO A 41 -14.15 6.07 -4.68
N SER A 42 -13.58 5.03 -5.29
CA SER A 42 -13.85 3.65 -4.92
C SER A 42 -13.05 3.29 -3.66
N PRO A 43 -13.62 2.53 -2.71
CA PRO A 43 -12.90 2.07 -1.52
C PRO A 43 -11.71 1.14 -1.83
N ASN A 44 -11.60 0.71 -3.09
CA ASN A 44 -10.49 -0.04 -3.64
C ASN A 44 -9.67 0.84 -4.56
N THR A 45 -8.42 1.08 -4.18
CA THR A 45 -7.42 1.83 -4.94
C THR A 45 -6.50 0.85 -5.65
N ALA A 46 -6.32 1.00 -6.96
CA ALA A 46 -5.39 0.17 -7.71
C ALA A 46 -3.94 0.53 -7.36
N LEU A 47 -3.09 -0.50 -7.26
CA LEU A 47 -1.66 -0.33 -6.97
C LEU A 47 -0.85 -0.60 -8.24
N VAL A 48 0.19 0.21 -8.45
CA VAL A 48 1.19 0.09 -9.52
C VAL A 48 2.59 0.34 -8.94
N GLY A 49 3.62 0.49 -9.75
CA GLY A 49 4.97 0.88 -9.28
C GLY A 49 6.03 -0.22 -9.32
N ALA A 50 7.13 0.03 -8.61
CA ALA A 50 8.37 -0.76 -8.67
C ALA A 50 8.22 -2.17 -8.08
N GLY A 51 7.42 -2.33 -7.03
CA GLY A 51 7.10 -3.62 -6.41
C GLY A 51 8.13 -4.04 -5.38
N LEU A 52 8.55 -5.30 -5.43
CA LEU A 52 9.43 -5.92 -4.43
C LEU A 52 10.84 -6.11 -4.98
N THR A 53 11.83 -5.65 -4.24
CA THR A 53 13.25 -5.96 -4.47
C THR A 53 13.81 -6.78 -3.31
N LEU A 54 14.52 -7.85 -3.64
CA LEU A 54 15.14 -8.78 -2.69
C LEU A 54 16.58 -9.10 -3.11
N ASP A 55 17.52 -8.99 -2.19
CA ASP A 55 18.86 -9.54 -2.37
C ASP A 55 18.84 -11.04 -2.02
N LEU A 56 18.81 -11.90 -3.04
CA LEU A 56 18.82 -13.35 -2.82
C LEU A 56 20.20 -13.91 -2.55
N ASP A 57 21.27 -13.21 -2.93
CA ASP A 57 22.65 -13.63 -2.65
C ASP A 57 22.93 -13.49 -1.16
N ALA A 58 22.61 -12.33 -0.57
CA ALA A 58 22.72 -12.13 0.87
C ALA A 58 21.79 -13.04 1.67
N LEU A 59 20.60 -13.31 1.15
CA LEU A 59 19.60 -14.12 1.84
C LEU A 59 19.94 -15.61 1.86
N LEU A 60 20.25 -16.17 0.69
CA LEU A 60 20.34 -17.63 0.50
C LEU A 60 21.78 -18.11 0.38
N ASP A 61 22.75 -17.21 0.44
CA ASP A 61 24.15 -17.49 0.15
C ASP A 61 24.28 -18.36 -1.12
N LEU A 62 23.79 -17.81 -2.24
CA LEU A 62 23.62 -18.59 -3.46
C LEU A 62 24.93 -19.25 -3.88
N GLU A 63 26.06 -18.55 -3.75
CA GLU A 63 27.37 -19.09 -4.05
C GLU A 63 27.77 -20.25 -3.14
N ALA A 64 27.66 -20.12 -1.81
CA ALA A 64 28.05 -21.20 -0.90
C ALA A 64 27.22 -22.47 -1.10
N HIS A 65 25.96 -22.32 -1.52
CA HIS A 65 25.08 -23.45 -1.79
C HIS A 65 25.09 -23.95 -3.24
N GLY A 66 25.87 -23.30 -4.13
CA GLY A 66 25.94 -23.61 -5.55
C GLY A 66 24.59 -23.42 -6.26
N LEU A 67 23.83 -22.44 -5.80
CA LEU A 67 22.54 -22.04 -6.32
C LEU A 67 22.71 -20.93 -7.36
N VAL A 68 21.78 -20.88 -8.31
CA VAL A 68 21.63 -19.76 -9.24
C VAL A 68 20.17 -19.34 -9.21
N ALA A 69 19.93 -18.06 -8.94
CA ALA A 69 18.61 -17.45 -9.05
C ALA A 69 18.42 -16.84 -10.44
N VAL A 70 17.28 -17.12 -11.07
CA VAL A 70 16.92 -16.58 -12.37
C VAL A 70 15.53 -15.95 -12.28
N GLY A 71 15.42 -14.67 -12.63
CA GLY A 71 14.13 -13.99 -12.78
C GLY A 71 13.29 -14.63 -13.89
N ILE A 72 12.01 -14.88 -13.62
CA ILE A 72 11.05 -15.42 -14.59
C ILE A 72 9.79 -14.57 -14.66
N GLY A 73 9.12 -14.56 -15.82
CA GLY A 73 7.79 -13.94 -15.97
C GLY A 73 7.76 -12.41 -15.82
N GLY A 74 8.86 -11.73 -16.11
CA GLY A 74 8.97 -10.27 -15.98
C GLY A 74 9.76 -9.81 -14.75
N ALA A 75 10.16 -10.73 -13.88
CA ALA A 75 11.14 -10.46 -12.84
C ALA A 75 12.52 -10.19 -13.46
N VAL A 76 13.22 -9.20 -12.93
CA VAL A 76 14.60 -8.88 -13.29
C VAL A 76 15.51 -9.47 -12.21
N ALA A 77 16.57 -10.17 -12.62
CA ALA A 77 17.58 -10.68 -11.70
C ALA A 77 18.96 -10.19 -12.18
N VAL A 78 19.66 -9.41 -11.35
CA VAL A 78 20.99 -8.86 -11.63
C VAL A 78 21.80 -9.01 -10.36
N ASP A 79 22.95 -9.68 -10.45
CA ASP A 79 23.91 -9.83 -9.34
C ASP A 79 23.26 -10.26 -8.01
N GLY A 80 22.43 -11.31 -8.04
CA GLY A 80 21.74 -11.83 -6.84
C GLY A 80 20.48 -11.08 -6.44
N GLU A 81 20.37 -9.81 -6.83
CA GLU A 81 19.20 -8.98 -6.60
C GLU A 81 18.08 -9.35 -7.57
N VAL A 82 16.88 -9.60 -7.03
CA VAL A 82 15.66 -9.85 -7.79
C VAL A 82 14.67 -8.74 -7.55
N SER A 83 14.21 -8.13 -8.65
CA SER A 83 13.14 -7.15 -8.66
C SER A 83 11.88 -7.69 -9.34
N LEU A 84 10.74 -7.55 -8.66
CA LEU A 84 9.42 -8.01 -9.06
C LEU A 84 8.45 -6.83 -9.08
N LYS A 85 7.92 -6.50 -10.25
CA LYS A 85 6.98 -5.38 -10.40
C LYS A 85 5.63 -5.66 -9.77
N VAL A 86 4.91 -4.59 -9.39
CA VAL A 86 3.50 -4.71 -8.99
C VAL A 86 2.68 -5.25 -10.16
N GLY A 87 2.03 -6.38 -9.92
CA GLY A 87 1.18 -7.09 -10.87
C GLY A 87 -0.23 -6.51 -10.91
N ARG A 88 -0.93 -6.80 -12.02
CA ARG A 88 -2.33 -6.40 -12.20
C ARG A 88 -3.24 -7.04 -11.15
N GLY A 89 -4.24 -6.28 -10.71
CA GLY A 89 -5.18 -6.72 -9.67
C GLY A 89 -4.66 -6.49 -8.24
N SER A 90 -3.51 -5.84 -8.10
CA SER A 90 -3.06 -5.31 -6.81
C SER A 90 -3.97 -4.17 -6.39
N VAL A 91 -4.46 -4.23 -5.15
CA VAL A 91 -5.48 -3.32 -4.63
C VAL A 91 -5.16 -3.00 -3.17
N LEU A 92 -5.31 -1.73 -2.80
CA LEU A 92 -5.42 -1.26 -1.44
C LEU A 92 -6.89 -1.01 -1.12
N THR A 93 -7.36 -1.49 0.02
CA THR A 93 -8.73 -1.27 0.48
C THR A 93 -8.72 -0.38 1.70
N HIS A 94 -9.44 0.73 1.63
CA HIS A 94 -9.60 1.67 2.72
C HIS A 94 -11.09 1.87 3.05
N LYS A 95 -11.38 2.25 4.28
CA LYS A 95 -12.72 2.58 4.75
C LYS A 95 -12.63 3.45 5.98
N ASN A 96 -13.48 4.48 6.07
CA ASN A 96 -13.55 5.37 7.23
C ASN A 96 -12.16 5.93 7.60
N LYS A 97 -11.40 6.40 6.62
CA LYS A 97 -10.04 6.95 6.83
C LYS A 97 -9.04 5.96 7.45
N GLN A 98 -9.21 4.67 7.19
CA GLN A 98 -8.28 3.62 7.65
C GLN A 98 -8.03 2.60 6.53
N ILE A 99 -6.79 2.12 6.43
CA ILE A 99 -6.46 0.94 5.63
C ILE A 99 -7.07 -0.28 6.32
N VAL A 100 -8.01 -0.94 5.64
CA VAL A 100 -8.68 -2.14 6.18
C VAL A 100 -8.21 -3.43 5.54
N GLY A 101 -7.43 -3.32 4.46
CA GLY A 101 -6.78 -4.44 3.81
C GLY A 101 -6.25 -4.10 2.43
N GLY A 102 -6.02 -5.15 1.65
CA GLY A 102 -5.47 -5.04 0.32
C GLY A 102 -4.48 -6.15 0.06
N LYS A 103 -4.12 -6.30 -1.21
CA LYS A 103 -3.21 -7.31 -1.68
C LYS A 103 -2.32 -6.73 -2.76
N VAL A 104 -1.01 -6.81 -2.56
CA VAL A 104 -0.03 -6.56 -3.62
C VAL A 104 0.24 -7.89 -4.29
N LEU A 105 -0.09 -8.00 -5.57
CA LEU A 105 0.33 -9.11 -6.42
C LEU A 105 1.64 -8.71 -7.07
N LEU A 106 2.59 -9.63 -7.17
CA LEU A 106 3.88 -9.37 -7.79
C LEU A 106 3.98 -10.14 -9.10
N GLN A 107 4.39 -9.44 -10.16
CA GLN A 107 4.53 -10.02 -11.48
C GLN A 107 5.83 -10.82 -11.59
N GLY A 108 5.70 -12.06 -12.05
CA GLY A 108 6.82 -12.95 -12.32
C GLY A 108 7.13 -13.88 -11.16
N GLY A 109 8.41 -14.10 -10.94
CA GLY A 109 8.92 -14.98 -9.91
C GLY A 109 10.40 -15.28 -10.07
N VAL A 110 10.88 -16.25 -9.30
CA VAL A 110 12.28 -16.68 -9.29
C VAL A 110 12.35 -18.18 -9.55
N GLU A 111 13.25 -18.59 -10.43
CA GLU A 111 13.65 -19.98 -10.56
C GLU A 111 15.01 -20.17 -9.89
N LEU A 112 15.04 -20.90 -8.79
CA LEU A 112 16.27 -21.33 -8.13
C LEU A 112 16.74 -22.64 -8.77
N ARG A 113 18.03 -22.72 -9.10
CA ARG A 113 18.65 -23.89 -9.75
C ARG A 113 19.83 -24.39 -8.94
N LYS A 114 19.99 -25.71 -8.89
CA LYS A 114 21.19 -26.41 -8.38
C LYS A 114 21.52 -27.57 -9.31
N GLY A 115 22.50 -27.39 -10.18
CA GLY A 115 22.80 -28.36 -11.25
C GLY A 115 21.57 -28.63 -12.12
N ALA A 116 21.10 -29.88 -12.17
CA ALA A 116 19.90 -30.27 -12.93
C ALA A 116 18.57 -30.00 -12.19
N LYS A 117 18.60 -29.73 -10.88
CA LYS A 117 17.41 -29.46 -10.08
C LYS A 117 16.99 -28.01 -10.20
N LYS A 118 15.68 -27.77 -10.23
CA LYS A 118 15.10 -26.42 -10.27
C LYS A 118 13.81 -26.34 -9.48
N VAL A 119 13.59 -25.21 -8.82
CA VAL A 119 12.34 -24.89 -8.12
C VAL A 119 11.90 -23.49 -8.52
N ARG A 120 10.61 -23.33 -8.82
CA ARG A 120 10.03 -22.04 -9.19
C ARG A 120 9.25 -21.48 -8.02
N VAL A 121 9.47 -20.22 -7.71
CA VAL A 121 8.68 -19.41 -6.79
C VAL A 121 7.94 -18.38 -7.62
N THR A 122 6.62 -18.51 -7.74
CA THR A 122 5.77 -17.66 -8.61
C THR A 122 4.52 -17.20 -7.88
N ASN A 123 3.75 -16.28 -8.46
CA ASN A 123 2.51 -15.77 -7.86
C ASN A 123 2.75 -15.22 -6.45
N LEU A 124 3.85 -14.47 -6.29
CA LEU A 124 4.11 -13.82 -5.02
C LEU A 124 3.01 -12.80 -4.74
N ALA A 125 2.54 -12.78 -3.51
CA ALA A 125 1.57 -11.82 -3.05
C ALA A 125 1.84 -11.42 -1.61
N VAL A 126 1.64 -10.14 -1.33
CA VAL A 126 1.74 -9.55 0.00
C VAL A 126 0.35 -9.09 0.42
N ASP A 127 -0.12 -9.59 1.55
CA ASP A 127 -1.34 -9.10 2.19
C ASP A 127 -1.00 -7.85 3.01
N ILE A 128 -1.60 -6.71 2.66
CA ILE A 128 -1.21 -5.41 3.24
C ILE A 128 -1.55 -5.33 4.72
N ARG A 129 -2.63 -5.99 5.16
CA ARG A 129 -3.07 -5.92 6.56
C ARG A 129 -2.22 -6.78 7.48
N THR A 130 -1.84 -7.96 7.01
CA THR A 130 -1.15 -8.96 7.84
C THR A 130 0.35 -9.00 7.57
N GLY A 131 0.82 -8.27 6.54
CA GLY A 131 2.18 -8.35 6.03
C GLY A 131 2.54 -9.70 5.41
N ALA A 132 1.60 -10.64 5.32
CA ALA A 132 1.91 -12.02 4.96
C ALA A 132 2.39 -12.12 3.51
N ILE A 133 3.56 -12.70 3.31
CA ILE A 133 4.13 -12.95 1.99
C ILE A 133 3.88 -14.41 1.64
N THR A 134 3.14 -14.61 0.55
CA THR A 134 2.74 -15.93 0.07
C THR A 134 3.15 -16.12 -1.37
N ALA A 135 3.45 -17.36 -1.75
CA ALA A 135 3.82 -17.70 -3.12
C ALA A 135 3.39 -19.13 -3.48
N LYS A 136 3.47 -19.44 -4.76
CA LYS A 136 3.52 -20.81 -5.24
C LYS A 136 4.97 -21.26 -5.32
N VAL A 137 5.33 -22.32 -4.60
CA VAL A 137 6.66 -22.92 -4.59
C VAL A 137 6.60 -24.31 -5.22
N GLY A 138 7.13 -24.44 -6.44
CA GLY A 138 7.03 -25.65 -7.24
C GLY A 138 5.57 -26.02 -7.49
N ALA A 139 5.15 -27.17 -6.97
CA ALA A 139 3.75 -27.63 -7.04
C ALA A 139 2.86 -27.09 -5.90
N LYS A 140 3.44 -26.61 -4.79
CA LYS A 140 2.69 -26.14 -3.61
C LYS A 140 2.20 -24.71 -3.84
N ALA A 141 0.91 -24.46 -3.72
CA ALA A 141 0.34 -23.12 -3.77
C ALA A 141 0.19 -22.52 -2.35
N ASN A 142 0.15 -21.18 -2.25
CA ASN A 142 -0.08 -20.43 -1.01
C ASN A 142 0.90 -20.78 0.12
N VAL A 143 2.16 -21.07 -0.22
CA VAL A 143 3.23 -21.25 0.76
C VAL A 143 3.55 -19.90 1.38
N ARG A 144 3.51 -19.81 2.70
CA ARG A 144 3.91 -18.61 3.44
C ARG A 144 5.43 -18.54 3.49
N LEU A 145 6.02 -17.61 2.74
CA LEU A 145 7.46 -17.39 2.68
C LEU A 145 7.97 -16.54 3.85
N GLY A 146 7.12 -15.64 4.36
CA GLY A 146 7.51 -14.72 5.41
C GLY A 146 6.41 -13.72 5.74
N ALA A 147 6.79 -12.66 6.43
CA ALA A 147 5.95 -11.51 6.72
C ALA A 147 6.77 -10.23 6.74
N VAL A 148 6.16 -9.14 6.28
CA VAL A 148 6.65 -7.79 6.47
C VAL A 148 6.74 -7.49 7.98
N VAL A 149 7.88 -6.94 8.40
CA VAL A 149 8.09 -6.50 9.79
C VAL A 149 7.29 -5.21 10.01
N LYS A 150 6.57 -5.12 11.14
CA LYS A 150 5.63 -4.02 11.47
C LYS A 150 4.66 -3.68 10.33
N ALA A 151 3.96 -4.68 9.83
CA ALA A 151 2.99 -4.50 8.75
C ALA A 151 1.81 -3.54 9.06
N ASP A 152 1.64 -3.15 10.33
CA ASP A 152 0.70 -2.12 10.77
C ASP A 152 1.25 -0.69 10.63
N GLU A 153 2.55 -0.50 10.41
CA GLU A 153 3.22 0.77 10.16
C GLU A 153 3.47 0.97 8.67
N VAL A 154 2.46 1.47 7.97
CA VAL A 154 2.55 1.75 6.54
C VAL A 154 3.07 3.18 6.34
N HIS A 155 4.18 3.32 5.60
CA HIS A 155 4.78 4.63 5.31
C HIS A 155 4.32 5.08 3.92
N ALA A 156 3.72 6.26 3.84
CA ALA A 156 3.27 6.84 2.57
C ALA A 156 3.97 8.17 2.33
N GLU A 157 4.46 8.38 1.11
CA GLU A 157 5.09 9.62 0.68
C GLU A 157 4.36 10.18 -0.54
N LEU A 158 3.90 11.43 -0.44
CA LEU A 158 3.24 12.14 -1.54
C LEU A 158 4.31 12.71 -2.49
N HIS A 159 4.12 12.53 -3.79
CA HIS A 159 4.98 13.14 -4.80
C HIS A 159 4.57 14.59 -5.04
N GLU A 160 5.50 15.53 -4.82
CA GLU A 160 5.27 16.96 -4.96
C GLU A 160 4.59 17.32 -6.29
N GLY A 161 3.53 18.13 -6.21
CA GLY A 161 2.78 18.62 -7.38
C GLY A 161 1.96 17.55 -8.11
N THR A 162 1.71 16.38 -7.51
CA THR A 162 0.91 15.31 -8.12
C THR A 162 -0.09 14.69 -7.14
N SER A 163 -1.07 13.94 -7.69
CA SER A 163 -1.96 13.08 -6.90
C SER A 163 -1.36 11.70 -6.60
N LYS A 164 -0.06 11.49 -6.81
CA LYS A 164 0.57 10.17 -6.65
C LYS A 164 1.26 10.08 -5.30
N ALA A 165 1.15 8.92 -4.68
CA ALA A 165 1.93 8.57 -3.51
C ALA A 165 2.65 7.25 -3.71
N THR A 166 3.77 7.09 -3.02
CA THR A 166 4.46 5.82 -2.87
C THR A 166 4.22 5.28 -1.47
N LEU A 167 3.88 4.00 -1.40
CA LEU A 167 3.66 3.25 -0.18
C LEU A 167 4.83 2.30 0.05
N SER A 168 5.61 2.56 1.09
CA SER A 168 6.72 1.72 1.51
C SER A 168 6.24 0.77 2.61
N LEU A 169 6.12 -0.51 2.25
CA LEU A 169 5.56 -1.54 3.12
C LEU A 169 6.62 -2.29 3.93
N ALA A 170 7.84 -2.45 3.41
CA ALA A 170 8.88 -3.28 4.03
C ALA A 170 10.06 -2.48 4.59
N THR A 171 9.83 -1.28 5.13
CA THR A 171 10.89 -0.39 5.64
C THR A 171 11.73 -1.02 6.75
N ASP A 172 11.12 -1.82 7.61
CA ASP A 172 11.81 -2.59 8.67
C ASP A 172 12.25 -4.00 8.20
N GLY A 173 12.12 -4.29 6.91
CA GLY A 173 12.49 -5.57 6.31
C GLY A 173 11.40 -6.65 6.35
N ILE A 174 11.81 -7.87 6.00
CA ILE A 174 10.94 -9.05 5.91
C ILE A 174 11.48 -10.15 6.82
N ALA A 175 10.64 -10.61 7.74
CA ALA A 175 10.89 -11.80 8.55
C ALA A 175 10.55 -13.06 7.75
N LEU A 176 11.48 -14.00 7.68
CA LEU A 176 11.34 -15.19 6.84
C LEU A 176 10.86 -16.41 7.59
N ASN A 177 10.16 -17.29 6.88
CA ASN A 177 9.67 -18.53 7.43
C ASN A 177 10.69 -19.65 7.21
N ALA A 178 11.49 -19.94 8.24
CA ALA A 178 12.53 -20.98 8.20
C ALA A 178 12.06 -22.32 7.61
N ALA A 179 10.83 -22.76 7.94
CA ALA A 179 10.29 -24.01 7.43
C ALA A 179 10.07 -24.00 5.91
N ALA A 180 9.68 -22.85 5.34
CA ALA A 180 9.48 -22.72 3.89
C ALA A 180 10.80 -22.82 3.12
N PHE A 181 11.88 -22.28 3.67
CA PHE A 181 13.21 -22.31 3.04
C PHE A 181 13.92 -23.65 3.26
N ALA A 182 13.73 -24.33 4.40
CA ALA A 182 14.16 -25.72 4.57
C ALA A 182 13.50 -26.65 3.55
N ASP A 183 12.21 -26.45 3.26
CA ASP A 183 11.46 -27.14 2.21
C ASP A 183 12.01 -26.86 0.81
N LEU A 184 12.42 -25.62 0.53
CA LEU A 184 13.09 -25.23 -0.72
C LEU A 184 14.44 -25.95 -0.86
N GLY A 185 15.25 -25.93 0.21
CA GLY A 185 16.53 -26.62 0.26
C GLY A 185 16.39 -28.11 -0.05
N THR A 186 15.43 -28.78 0.61
CA THR A 186 15.15 -30.20 0.38
C THR A 186 14.83 -30.50 -1.08
N GLN A 187 14.01 -29.67 -1.73
CA GLN A 187 13.70 -29.82 -3.17
C GLN A 187 14.92 -29.64 -4.07
N LEU A 188 15.81 -28.71 -3.71
CA LEU A 188 17.07 -28.45 -4.42
C LEU A 188 18.20 -29.44 -4.05
N GLY A 189 18.01 -30.28 -3.03
CA GLY A 189 19.05 -31.15 -2.50
C GLY A 189 20.19 -30.38 -1.83
N THR A 190 19.85 -29.33 -1.08
CA THR A 190 20.79 -28.54 -0.27
C THR A 190 20.18 -28.27 1.09
N CYS A 191 21.00 -28.00 2.11
CA CYS A 191 20.50 -27.42 3.34
C CYS A 191 20.45 -25.90 3.13
N ILE A 192 19.30 -25.27 3.31
CA ILE A 192 19.17 -23.82 3.43
C ILE A 192 18.72 -23.60 4.87
N GLU A 193 19.62 -23.11 5.70
CA GLU A 193 19.35 -22.81 7.10
C GLU A 193 19.24 -21.30 7.23
N ILE A 194 18.04 -20.85 7.59
CA ILE A 194 17.79 -19.48 8.02
C ILE A 194 17.25 -19.56 9.44
N ASP A 195 17.75 -18.67 10.29
CA ASP A 195 17.31 -18.59 11.67
C ASP A 195 15.86 -18.08 11.73
N THR A 196 15.13 -18.49 12.76
CA THR A 196 13.72 -18.07 12.94
C THR A 196 13.56 -16.57 13.15
N ASP A 197 14.64 -15.87 13.50
CA ASP A 197 14.69 -14.42 13.73
C ASP A 197 15.40 -13.67 12.59
N THR A 198 15.68 -14.33 11.45
CA THR A 198 16.28 -13.66 10.31
C THR A 198 15.29 -12.68 9.68
N VAL A 199 15.62 -11.39 9.80
CA VAL A 199 15.02 -10.30 9.06
C VAL A 199 15.98 -9.91 7.95
N ILE A 200 15.45 -9.79 6.73
CA ILE A 200 16.22 -9.29 5.59
C ILE A 200 15.80 -7.90 5.20
N ASP A 201 16.78 -7.14 4.74
CA ASP A 201 16.55 -5.88 4.07
C ASP A 201 15.85 -6.16 2.74
N ALA A 202 14.70 -5.52 2.55
CA ALA A 202 13.89 -5.63 1.35
C ALA A 202 13.14 -4.33 1.14
N ALA A 203 13.01 -3.90 -0.11
CA ALA A 203 12.20 -2.74 -0.45
C ALA A 203 10.91 -3.22 -1.11
N LEU A 204 9.76 -2.86 -0.53
CA LEU A 204 8.44 -3.09 -1.11
C LEU A 204 7.73 -1.76 -1.27
N ASP A 205 7.92 -1.15 -2.43
CA ASP A 205 7.36 0.16 -2.77
C ASP A 205 6.29 0.01 -3.84
N VAL A 206 5.08 0.49 -3.51
CA VAL A 206 3.93 0.46 -4.42
C VAL A 206 3.36 1.86 -4.58
N ASP A 207 3.14 2.27 -5.82
CA ASP A 207 2.58 3.56 -6.15
C ASP A 207 1.06 3.45 -6.28
N LEU A 208 0.38 4.53 -5.90
CA LEU A 208 -1.06 4.67 -6.02
C LEU A 208 -1.43 6.09 -6.43
N ASP A 209 -2.57 6.19 -7.11
CA ASP A 209 -3.20 7.47 -7.40
C ASP A 209 -4.22 7.77 -6.30
N LEU A 210 -4.09 8.94 -5.71
CA LEU A 210 -4.99 9.48 -4.70
C LEU A 210 -6.20 10.15 -5.34
N ALA A 211 -6.25 10.28 -6.67
CA ALA A 211 -7.34 10.89 -7.40
C ALA A 211 -7.94 9.94 -8.45
N VAL A 212 -9.24 10.11 -8.70
CA VAL A 212 -9.93 9.52 -9.85
C VAL A 212 -10.37 10.66 -10.77
N GLY A 213 -9.58 10.91 -11.81
CA GLY A 213 -9.77 12.07 -12.67
C GLY A 213 -9.38 13.36 -11.94
N ALA A 214 -10.33 14.28 -11.76
CA ALA A 214 -10.13 15.55 -11.06
C ALA A 214 -10.52 15.50 -9.57
N VAL A 215 -10.99 14.35 -9.08
CA VAL A 215 -11.52 14.21 -7.72
C VAL A 215 -10.52 13.47 -6.84
N VAL A 216 -10.07 14.12 -5.77
CA VAL A 216 -9.19 13.53 -4.75
C VAL A 216 -10.00 12.67 -3.77
N ASP A 217 -9.45 11.50 -3.43
CA ASP A 217 -9.97 10.59 -2.43
C ASP A 217 -9.47 10.98 -1.03
N VAL A 218 -10.21 11.88 -0.37
CA VAL A 218 -9.87 12.40 0.96
C VAL A 218 -9.85 11.30 2.02
N ASP A 219 -10.68 10.26 1.87
CA ASP A 219 -10.70 9.14 2.80
C ASP A 219 -9.41 8.31 2.69
N LEU A 220 -8.91 8.09 1.48
CA LEU A 220 -7.62 7.44 1.24
C LEU A 220 -6.45 8.29 1.73
N VAL A 221 -6.43 9.60 1.44
CA VAL A 221 -5.38 10.53 1.91
C VAL A 221 -5.27 10.47 3.44
N ALA A 222 -6.42 10.55 4.12
CA ALA A 222 -6.48 10.43 5.57
C ALA A 222 -6.08 9.03 6.08
N ALA A 223 -6.47 7.97 5.36
CA ALA A 223 -6.08 6.59 5.69
C ALA A 223 -4.57 6.35 5.60
N LEU A 224 -3.86 7.10 4.76
CA LEU A 224 -2.41 7.06 4.60
C LEU A 224 -1.70 8.00 5.58
N GLY A 225 -2.44 8.80 6.36
CA GLY A 225 -1.86 9.79 7.28
C GLY A 225 -1.10 10.91 6.58
N LEU A 226 -1.39 11.16 5.30
CA LEU A 226 -0.82 12.27 4.54
C LEU A 226 -1.46 13.58 4.98
N ASP A 227 -0.64 14.64 5.07
CA ASP A 227 -1.15 15.97 5.38
C ASP A 227 -2.07 16.45 4.25
N VAL A 228 -3.24 17.00 4.63
CA VAL A 228 -4.27 17.47 3.70
C VAL A 228 -3.88 18.81 3.09
N ALA A 229 -2.78 19.42 3.55
CA ALA A 229 -2.06 20.49 2.86
C ALA A 229 -1.34 20.00 1.58
N LEU A 230 -1.96 19.07 0.83
CA LEU A 230 -1.83 19.05 -0.62
C LEU A 230 -2.01 20.49 -1.06
N ASP A 231 -0.96 21.16 -1.53
CA ASP A 231 -1.05 22.51 -2.07
C ASP A 231 -2.20 22.51 -3.08
N LEU A 232 -3.35 23.02 -2.65
CA LEU A 232 -4.61 23.11 -3.40
C LEU A 232 -4.51 24.16 -4.51
N ASP A 233 -3.29 24.43 -4.98
CA ASP A 233 -2.97 25.11 -6.23
C ASP A 233 -3.16 24.19 -7.44
N LEU A 234 -3.36 22.88 -7.22
CA LEU A 234 -4.03 22.02 -8.19
C LEU A 234 -5.48 22.52 -8.31
N ASP A 235 -5.76 23.28 -9.39
CA ASP A 235 -7.04 23.82 -9.90
C ASP A 235 -8.21 22.81 -9.89
N LEU A 236 -8.52 22.22 -8.74
CA LEU A 236 -9.38 21.05 -8.58
C LEU A 236 -10.63 21.39 -7.76
N GLY A 237 -11.20 22.58 -7.99
CA GLY A 237 -12.61 22.90 -7.69
C GLY A 237 -13.19 22.28 -6.42
N LEU A 238 -12.45 22.29 -5.31
CA LEU A 238 -12.93 21.78 -4.03
C LEU A 238 -13.81 22.87 -3.42
N ASP A 239 -15.05 22.52 -3.08
CA ASP A 239 -15.84 23.29 -2.11
C ASP A 239 -15.08 23.21 -0.77
N LEU A 240 -14.35 24.26 -0.43
CA LEU A 240 -13.62 24.42 0.84
C LEU A 240 -14.54 24.27 2.07
N ASP A 241 -15.86 24.38 1.88
CA ASP A 241 -16.85 24.31 2.95
C ASP A 241 -16.87 22.95 3.68
N ALA A 242 -16.50 21.84 3.03
CA ALA A 242 -16.42 20.53 3.68
C ALA A 242 -15.09 20.29 4.42
N ILE A 243 -14.04 21.04 4.09
CA ILE A 243 -12.70 20.93 4.68
C ILE A 243 -12.60 21.84 5.91
N LEU A 244 -13.16 23.05 5.83
CA LEU A 244 -13.16 24.01 6.94
C LEU A 244 -14.02 23.56 8.13
N ASP A 245 -15.04 22.74 7.91
CA ASP A 245 -15.80 22.12 9.02
C ASP A 245 -14.97 21.08 9.79
N LEU A 246 -13.89 20.53 9.20
CA LEU A 246 -13.03 19.53 9.87
C LEU A 246 -11.89 20.19 10.67
N ASP A 247 -11.30 21.27 10.16
CA ASP A 247 -10.25 22.01 10.88
C ASP A 247 -10.80 22.98 11.93
N ALA A 248 -12.01 23.53 11.74
CA ALA A 248 -12.62 24.39 12.76
C ALA A 248 -12.95 23.61 14.05
N ASP A 249 -13.33 22.33 13.96
CA ASP A 249 -13.63 21.52 15.16
C ASP A 249 -12.39 20.93 15.84
N VAL A 250 -11.25 20.83 15.15
CA VAL A 250 -9.99 20.33 15.73
C VAL A 250 -9.14 21.45 16.30
N ASP A 251 -9.11 22.64 15.68
CA ASP A 251 -8.29 23.77 16.16
C ASP A 251 -9.02 24.77 17.07
N LEU A 252 -10.37 24.83 17.08
CA LEU A 252 -11.09 25.64 18.09
C LEU A 252 -11.18 24.93 19.45
N GLY A 253 -10.84 23.65 19.53
CA GLY A 253 -10.79 22.85 20.76
C GLY A 253 -9.49 22.97 21.55
N LEU A 254 -8.44 23.58 21.00
CA LEU A 254 -7.12 23.66 21.65
C LEU A 254 -6.67 25.08 22.03
N ASN A 255 -7.51 26.11 21.89
CA ASN A 255 -7.17 27.46 22.35
C ASN A 255 -8.27 28.24 23.10
N LEU A 256 -9.17 27.55 23.80
CA LEU A 256 -10.04 28.18 24.81
C LEU A 256 -9.88 27.53 26.19
N GLY A 257 -8.66 27.62 26.71
CA GLY A 257 -8.39 27.35 28.13
C GLY A 257 -6.92 27.16 28.44
N ILE A 258 -6.20 28.28 28.63
CA ILE A 258 -5.31 28.61 29.78
C ILE A 258 -4.59 29.93 29.41
N LEU A 259 -5.23 31.08 29.66
CA LEU A 259 -4.92 32.03 30.75
C LEU A 259 -5.87 33.23 30.67
#